data_AF-A0A812SVN0-F1
#
_entry.id   AF-A0A812SVN0-F1
#
_cell.length_a   1.000
_cell.length_b   1.000
_cell.length_c   1.000
_cell.angle_alpha   90.00
_cell.angle_beta   90.00
_cell.angle_gamma   90.00
#
_symmetry.space_group_name_H-M   'P 1'
#
loop_
_entity.id
_entity.type
_entity.pdbx_description
1 polymer ?
#
loop_
_entity_poly.entity_id
_entity_poly.type
_entity_poly.pdbx_seq_one_letter_code
_entity_poly.pdbx_strand_id
1 'polypeptide(L)'
;MSAALAKLANASSSSLGRALHLKLPKGIATDSALVNRHVASGAARAAAAVPEETSSQKLQQAAGWLSLNAPHLKDTFDTRCLTTADASKQLVAGRSQYLSKLAREDPTYCQWILRQAKGGDVSPKIQAMADWLKDNAPHVQECGILASGSKHYGRPVSELVTEDPVFCQWALQKVEEGDASLGVREIAEWLKKNAPHLQERGPFASGRKHRGRPMSEVVAEDPAYCLWVLQEAKAATASHGLREMAKWLTANAPHLKDSLQVQDKGCFVSGGKYHGRPMSDLVTEDAAYCKWILRRAKDPASSQTLRDKAMWLKEHAPHLEEQVAAKAEVPITGGRQGNDEFLSRLVAEKPSYCLWILRAAEEKEACDKLRDQAAWLSKHAPHLKETRVVCMRSVHRGIPLPQLVAEDPRWCRFVLDQAEAKCKEFGEVAVWLRENAPELRDVSSDDEAIFEELSRKMLERYGQWFVIRYGKHRMKTFSAVVQEAPGFVRWAQETVARNAREGAVGRNSSNFELFVTFAQQLRSQEKEDPVVLCDMQETDVQVACASGQPLPETIAQKATESMTA
;
A
#
# COMPACT_ATOMS: atom_id res chain seq x y z
N MET A 1 -42.02 19.17 -44.90
CA MET A 1 -42.06 18.84 -43.45
C MET A 1 -42.19 17.36 -43.15
N SER A 2 -42.94 16.55 -43.92
CA SER A 2 -42.97 15.08 -43.70
C SER A 2 -41.65 14.34 -43.99
N ALA A 3 -40.78 14.89 -44.84
CA ALA A 3 -39.43 14.35 -45.08
C ALA A 3 -38.38 14.73 -44.02
N ALA A 4 -38.70 15.68 -43.12
CA ALA A 4 -37.81 16.09 -42.02
C ALA A 4 -38.00 15.22 -40.77
N LEU A 5 -39.18 14.63 -40.58
CA LEU A 5 -39.47 13.72 -39.47
C LEU A 5 -38.92 12.29 -39.70
N ALA A 6 -38.75 11.87 -40.97
CA ALA A 6 -38.16 10.56 -41.29
C ALA A 6 -36.64 10.48 -41.07
N LYS A 7 -35.93 11.62 -40.96
CA LYS A 7 -34.49 11.66 -40.67
C LYS A 7 -34.16 11.68 -39.17
N LEU A 8 -35.13 11.99 -38.30
CA LEU A 8 -34.95 11.93 -36.83
C LEU A 8 -35.22 10.53 -36.26
N ALA A 9 -36.03 9.69 -36.93
CA ALA A 9 -36.31 8.33 -36.49
C ALA A 9 -35.18 7.32 -36.78
N ASN A 10 -34.32 7.59 -37.78
CA ASN A 10 -33.22 6.69 -38.17
C ASN A 10 -31.84 7.02 -37.54
N ALA A 11 -31.77 8.04 -36.67
CA ALA A 11 -30.55 8.37 -35.92
C ALA A 11 -30.54 7.82 -34.47
N SER A 12 -31.58 7.07 -34.07
CA SER A 12 -31.76 6.60 -32.68
C SER A 12 -31.43 5.11 -32.45
N SER A 13 -30.95 4.36 -33.45
CA SER A 13 -30.72 2.90 -33.29
C SER A 13 -29.25 2.46 -33.23
N SER A 14 -28.27 3.37 -33.22
CA SER A 14 -26.83 3.01 -33.25
C SER A 14 -25.96 3.47 -32.08
N SER A 15 -26.52 4.00 -30.97
CA SER A 15 -25.70 4.48 -29.84
C SER A 15 -26.09 3.99 -28.44
N LEU A 16 -27.05 3.08 -28.30
CA LEU A 16 -27.45 2.50 -26.99
C LEU A 16 -26.96 1.05 -26.81
N GLY A 17 -25.71 0.78 -27.19
CA GLY A 17 -25.08 -0.55 -27.10
C GLY A 17 -23.88 -0.66 -26.18
N ARG A 18 -23.39 0.41 -25.54
CA ARG A 18 -22.24 0.37 -24.62
C ARG A 18 -22.29 1.46 -23.56
N ALA A 19 -22.90 1.19 -22.42
CA ALA A 19 -22.48 1.69 -21.11
C ALA A 19 -23.50 1.23 -20.06
N LEU A 20 -23.19 0.13 -19.36
CA LEU A 20 -23.54 -0.15 -17.97
C LEU A 20 -23.11 -1.59 -17.63
N HIS A 21 -21.79 -1.80 -17.50
CA HIS A 21 -21.26 -2.90 -16.71
C HIS A 21 -20.84 -2.35 -15.35
N LEU A 22 -21.83 -2.04 -14.50
CA LEU A 22 -21.59 -1.94 -13.06
C LEU A 22 -21.53 -3.36 -12.51
N LYS A 23 -20.31 -3.80 -12.18
CA LYS A 23 -20.08 -5.02 -11.39
C LYS A 23 -20.68 -4.80 -10.01
N LEU A 24 -21.83 -5.42 -9.74
CA LEU A 24 -22.29 -5.68 -8.38
C LEU A 24 -21.30 -6.65 -7.69
N PRO A 25 -21.01 -6.48 -6.39
CA PRO A 25 -20.23 -7.44 -5.64
C PRO A 25 -21.01 -8.75 -5.52
N LYS A 26 -20.42 -9.85 -6.00
CA LYS A 26 -20.92 -11.21 -5.79
C LYS A 26 -20.70 -11.62 -4.34
N GLY A 27 -21.77 -12.04 -3.66
CA GLY A 27 -21.65 -12.78 -2.41
C GLY A 27 -22.78 -12.58 -1.43
N ILE A 28 -24.02 -12.99 -1.76
CA ILE A 28 -24.99 -13.52 -0.79
C ILE A 28 -25.77 -14.62 -1.52
N ALA A 29 -25.49 -15.88 -1.18
CA ALA A 29 -26.35 -16.99 -1.53
C ALA A 29 -27.59 -16.91 -0.64
N THR A 30 -28.77 -16.81 -1.23
CA THR A 30 -30.04 -17.04 -0.52
C THR A 30 -30.63 -18.34 -1.03
N ASP A 31 -30.44 -19.39 -0.23
CA ASP A 31 -31.30 -20.56 -0.22
C ASP A 31 -32.67 -20.13 0.30
N SER A 32 -33.70 -20.19 -0.54
CA SER A 32 -35.10 -20.22 -0.09
C SER A 32 -36.02 -20.63 -1.24
N ALA A 33 -35.93 -21.89 -1.65
CA ALA A 33 -36.93 -22.53 -2.50
C ALA A 33 -37.66 -23.59 -1.70
N LEU A 34 -38.68 -23.19 -0.94
CA LEU A 34 -39.82 -24.01 -0.51
C LEU A 34 -40.78 -23.09 0.26
N VAL A 35 -42.09 -23.31 0.09
CA VAL A 35 -43.23 -22.56 0.66
C VAL A 35 -43.71 -21.36 -0.18
N ASN A 36 -44.49 -21.65 -1.22
CA ASN A 36 -45.87 -21.15 -1.37
C ASN A 36 -46.41 -21.40 -2.79
N ARG A 37 -47.12 -22.52 -2.96
CA ARG A 37 -47.95 -22.78 -4.13
C ARG A 37 -49.32 -23.24 -3.63
N HIS A 38 -50.23 -22.28 -3.49
CA HIS A 38 -51.69 -22.37 -3.63
C HIS A 38 -52.35 -21.25 -2.84
N VAL A 39 -52.98 -20.30 -3.55
CA VAL A 39 -54.36 -19.80 -3.37
C VAL A 39 -54.51 -18.54 -4.23
N ALA A 40 -55.68 -18.43 -4.85
CA ALA A 40 -56.28 -17.25 -5.48
C ALA A 40 -55.83 -16.85 -6.90
N SER A 41 -56.26 -17.69 -7.84
CA SER A 41 -56.97 -17.22 -9.04
C SER A 41 -58.25 -16.48 -8.61
N GLY A 42 -58.47 -15.27 -9.15
CA GLY A 42 -59.79 -14.63 -9.14
C GLY A 42 -59.82 -13.18 -8.68
N ALA A 43 -59.35 -12.24 -9.51
CA ALA A 43 -59.83 -10.85 -9.59
C ALA A 43 -59.04 -10.06 -10.65
N ALA A 44 -59.10 -10.50 -11.91
CA ALA A 44 -58.57 -9.74 -13.03
C ALA A 44 -59.70 -9.49 -14.03
N ARG A 45 -60.50 -8.43 -13.78
CA ARG A 45 -61.29 -7.69 -14.76
C ARG A 45 -62.07 -6.56 -14.06
N ALA A 46 -61.40 -5.43 -13.83
CA ALA A 46 -61.99 -4.09 -13.79
C ALA A 46 -60.90 -3.07 -13.41
N ALA A 47 -60.04 -2.69 -14.36
CA ALA A 47 -59.30 -1.43 -14.29
C ALA A 47 -58.51 -1.24 -15.60
N ALA A 48 -59.15 -0.64 -16.59
CA ALA A 48 -58.43 0.03 -17.67
C ALA A 48 -58.99 1.46 -17.78
N ALA A 49 -58.08 2.43 -17.71
CA ALA A 49 -58.23 3.87 -17.95
C ALA A 49 -58.81 4.74 -16.80
N VAL A 50 -57.93 5.29 -15.94
CA VAL A 50 -58.04 6.64 -15.33
C VAL A 50 -56.62 7.16 -15.02
N PRO A 51 -56.26 8.44 -15.29
CA PRO A 51 -54.93 8.98 -15.01
C PRO A 51 -54.70 9.31 -13.53
N GLU A 52 -53.42 9.29 -13.14
CA GLU A 52 -52.91 9.71 -11.83
C GLU A 52 -53.15 11.22 -11.58
N GLU A 53 -54.19 11.53 -10.82
CA GLU A 53 -54.22 12.65 -9.87
C GLU A 53 -55.48 12.47 -8.99
N THR A 54 -55.41 12.89 -7.73
CA THR A 54 -56.43 12.77 -6.64
C THR A 54 -56.38 11.52 -5.74
N SER A 55 -55.27 11.38 -4.99
CA SER A 55 -55.20 10.47 -3.82
C SER A 55 -55.93 11.05 -2.59
N SER A 56 -55.79 12.36 -2.33
CA SER A 56 -56.34 13.00 -1.10
C SER A 56 -57.86 13.06 -1.07
N GLN A 57 -58.51 13.26 -2.22
CA GLN A 57 -59.97 13.44 -2.28
C GLN A 57 -60.71 12.10 -2.15
N LYS A 58 -60.13 11.01 -2.67
CA LYS A 58 -60.67 9.66 -2.52
C LYS A 58 -60.52 9.13 -1.09
N LEU A 59 -59.44 9.50 -0.40
CA LEU A 59 -59.27 9.21 1.03
C LEU A 59 -60.28 9.97 1.90
N GLN A 60 -60.57 11.23 1.59
CA GLN A 60 -61.61 12.00 2.27
C GLN A 60 -63.02 11.46 1.99
N GLN A 61 -63.30 11.02 0.76
CA GLN A 61 -64.57 10.38 0.41
C GLN A 61 -64.74 9.01 1.09
N ALA A 62 -63.66 8.21 1.19
CA ALA A 62 -63.68 6.94 1.91
C ALA A 62 -63.87 7.12 3.42
N ALA A 63 -63.23 8.12 4.03
CA ALA A 63 -63.41 8.46 5.44
C ALA A 63 -64.83 8.99 5.74
N GLY A 64 -65.40 9.78 4.83
CA GLY A 64 -66.79 10.22 4.89
C GLY A 64 -67.79 9.05 4.77
N TRP A 65 -67.54 8.14 3.83
CA TRP A 65 -68.37 6.95 3.65
C TRP A 65 -68.32 6.00 4.86
N LEU A 66 -67.13 5.77 5.43
CA LEU A 66 -66.96 4.94 6.64
C LEU A 66 -67.62 5.55 7.87
N SER A 67 -67.56 6.89 8.02
CA SER A 67 -68.24 7.59 9.12
C SER A 67 -69.76 7.45 9.07
N LEU A 68 -70.34 7.32 7.88
CA LEU A 68 -71.79 7.17 7.67
C LEU A 68 -72.27 5.71 7.75
N ASN A 69 -71.48 4.75 7.26
CA ASN A 69 -71.97 3.40 7.02
C ASN A 69 -71.37 2.33 7.94
N ALA A 70 -70.22 2.59 8.59
CA ALA A 70 -69.58 1.63 9.48
C ALA A 70 -68.72 2.33 10.56
N PRO A 71 -69.35 3.08 11.50
CA PRO A 71 -68.62 3.94 12.45
C PRO A 71 -67.67 3.17 13.39
N HIS A 72 -67.92 1.89 13.65
CA HIS A 72 -67.03 1.03 14.44
C HIS A 72 -65.73 0.65 13.70
N LEU A 73 -65.65 0.83 12.38
CA LEU A 73 -64.42 0.65 11.60
C LEU A 73 -63.60 1.93 11.49
N LYS A 74 -64.15 3.08 11.92
CA LYS A 74 -63.47 4.37 11.91
C LYS A 74 -62.30 4.38 12.89
N ASP A 75 -62.50 3.88 14.11
CA ASP A 75 -61.42 3.78 15.10
C ASP A 75 -60.29 2.85 14.60
N THR A 76 -60.62 1.78 13.89
CA THR A 76 -59.63 0.87 13.28
C THR A 76 -58.91 1.49 12.07
N PHE A 77 -59.60 2.34 11.30
CA PHE A 77 -59.04 3.09 10.18
C PHE A 77 -58.13 4.22 10.65
N ASP A 78 -58.54 4.99 11.67
CA ASP A 78 -57.77 6.07 12.29
C ASP A 78 -56.53 5.52 13.02
N THR A 79 -56.63 4.34 13.66
CA THR A 79 -55.48 3.67 14.30
C THR A 79 -54.48 3.10 13.28
N ARG A 80 -54.93 2.70 12.08
CA ARG A 80 -54.05 2.25 10.97
C ARG A 80 -53.55 3.39 10.09
N CYS A 81 -54.21 4.54 10.12
CA CYS A 81 -53.76 5.80 9.53
C CYS A 81 -52.96 6.66 10.53
N LEU A 82 -52.24 6.03 11.46
CA LEU A 82 -51.01 6.64 11.98
C LEU A 82 -50.19 7.07 10.77
N THR A 83 -49.95 8.38 10.70
CA THR A 83 -49.37 9.04 9.53
C THR A 83 -48.14 8.28 9.04
N THR A 84 -47.90 8.25 7.73
CA THR A 84 -46.71 7.63 7.11
C THR A 84 -45.38 8.06 7.76
N ALA A 85 -45.37 9.17 8.50
CA ALA A 85 -44.28 9.62 9.35
C ALA A 85 -44.02 8.72 10.58
N ASP A 86 -45.03 8.26 11.30
CA ASP A 86 -44.85 7.45 12.52
C ASP A 86 -44.49 6.00 12.23
N ALA A 87 -45.05 5.42 11.16
CA ALA A 87 -44.62 4.11 10.66
C ALA A 87 -43.15 4.15 10.20
N SER A 88 -42.71 5.26 9.62
CA SER A 88 -41.31 5.46 9.22
C SER A 88 -40.37 5.58 10.43
N LYS A 89 -40.80 6.27 11.51
CA LYS A 89 -40.04 6.35 12.78
C LYS A 89 -39.87 4.99 13.44
N GLN A 90 -40.91 4.15 13.48
CA GLN A 90 -40.80 2.80 14.05
C GLN A 90 -39.88 1.88 13.21
N LEU A 91 -39.90 2.03 11.89
CA LEU A 91 -38.99 1.30 10.98
C LEU A 91 -37.51 1.72 11.15
N VAL A 92 -37.26 2.95 11.59
CA VAL A 92 -35.91 3.43 11.94
C VAL A 92 -35.49 2.96 13.33
N ALA A 93 -36.40 2.85 14.31
CA ALA A 93 -36.08 2.34 15.65
C ALA A 93 -35.47 0.93 15.60
N GLY A 94 -36.03 0.03 14.79
CA GLY A 94 -35.47 -1.31 14.55
C GLY A 94 -34.17 -1.33 13.71
N ARG A 95 -33.85 -0.23 13.04
CA ARG A 95 -32.62 -0.06 12.22
C ARG A 95 -31.56 0.83 12.87
N SER A 96 -31.79 1.30 14.09
CA SER A 96 -30.87 2.15 14.83
C SER A 96 -29.49 1.49 14.99
N GLN A 97 -29.43 0.20 15.34
CA GLN A 97 -28.17 -0.54 15.44
C GLN A 97 -27.41 -0.60 14.11
N TYR A 98 -28.13 -0.76 12.99
CA TYR A 98 -27.53 -0.75 11.66
C TYR A 98 -26.96 0.62 11.30
N LEU A 99 -27.70 1.71 11.57
CA LEU A 99 -27.22 3.06 11.29
C LEU A 99 -26.05 3.45 12.20
N SER A 100 -26.04 3.04 13.48
CA SER A 100 -24.87 3.22 14.38
C SER A 100 -23.65 2.45 13.89
N LYS A 101 -23.83 1.25 13.34
CA LYS A 101 -22.73 0.48 12.74
C LYS A 101 -22.24 1.15 11.45
N LEU A 102 -23.16 1.55 10.58
CA LEU A 102 -22.89 2.22 9.32
C LEU A 102 -22.17 3.56 9.51
N ALA A 103 -22.55 4.35 10.51
CA ALA A 103 -21.88 5.61 10.84
C ALA A 103 -20.40 5.43 11.22
N ARG A 104 -20.07 4.30 11.87
CA ARG A 104 -18.69 3.95 12.23
C ARG A 104 -17.92 3.34 11.07
N GLU A 105 -18.56 2.50 10.27
CA GLU A 105 -17.90 1.74 9.21
C GLU A 105 -17.80 2.51 7.88
N ASP A 106 -18.78 3.35 7.56
CA ASP A 106 -18.85 4.11 6.31
C ASP A 106 -19.44 5.52 6.52
N PRO A 107 -18.68 6.44 7.13
CA PRO A 107 -19.10 7.82 7.32
C PRO A 107 -19.36 8.55 5.99
N THR A 108 -18.74 8.10 4.89
CA THR A 108 -18.93 8.67 3.53
C THR A 108 -20.34 8.44 3.03
N TYR A 109 -20.85 7.23 3.20
CA TYR A 109 -22.21 6.90 2.82
C TYR A 109 -23.22 7.62 3.72
N CYS A 110 -22.96 7.74 5.01
CA CYS A 110 -23.79 8.54 5.91
C CYS A 110 -23.83 10.01 5.52
N GLN A 111 -22.70 10.61 5.10
CA GLN A 111 -22.69 11.95 4.53
C GLN A 111 -23.43 12.05 3.20
N TRP A 112 -23.39 11.01 2.37
CA TRP A 112 -24.21 10.96 1.17
C TRP A 112 -25.71 10.97 1.53
N ILE A 113 -26.15 10.20 2.52
CA ILE A 113 -27.54 10.22 3.01
C ILE A 113 -27.92 11.64 3.46
N LEU A 114 -27.09 12.28 4.29
CA LEU A 114 -27.31 13.65 4.75
C LEU A 114 -27.39 14.66 3.60
N ARG A 115 -26.60 14.47 2.53
CA ARG A 115 -26.63 15.31 1.33
C ARG A 115 -27.89 15.09 0.50
N GLN A 116 -28.25 13.83 0.24
CA GLN A 116 -29.48 13.52 -0.49
C GLN A 116 -30.68 14.13 0.22
N ALA A 117 -30.75 14.02 1.55
CA ALA A 117 -31.85 14.58 2.35
C ALA A 117 -31.99 16.11 2.29
N LYS A 118 -30.98 16.84 1.79
CA LYS A 118 -31.10 18.29 1.53
C LYS A 118 -31.73 18.59 0.16
N GLY A 119 -31.77 17.61 -0.74
CA GLY A 119 -32.47 17.72 -2.02
C GLY A 119 -33.99 17.72 -1.81
N GLY A 120 -34.73 18.50 -2.59
CA GLY A 120 -36.18 18.70 -2.40
C GLY A 120 -37.07 17.49 -2.71
N ASP A 121 -36.53 16.43 -3.31
CA ASP A 121 -37.28 15.22 -3.67
C ASP A 121 -36.56 13.96 -3.17
N VAL A 122 -36.64 13.72 -1.85
CA VAL A 122 -36.10 12.51 -1.23
C VAL A 122 -37.18 11.61 -0.67
N SER A 123 -36.95 10.31 -0.82
CA SER A 123 -37.81 9.32 -0.18
C SER A 123 -37.89 9.57 1.35
N PRO A 124 -39.06 9.37 1.97
CA PRO A 124 -39.23 9.49 3.43
C PRO A 124 -38.23 8.65 4.23
N LYS A 125 -37.76 7.55 3.64
CA LYS A 125 -36.73 6.68 4.23
C LYS A 125 -35.36 7.35 4.33
N ILE A 126 -34.89 8.01 3.27
CA ILE A 126 -33.61 8.76 3.30
C ILE A 126 -33.73 9.92 4.28
N GLN A 127 -34.86 10.62 4.29
CA GLN A 127 -35.12 11.69 5.24
C GLN A 127 -35.05 11.20 6.69
N ALA A 128 -35.73 10.10 7.01
CA ALA A 128 -35.73 9.53 8.35
C ALA A 128 -34.33 9.02 8.78
N MET A 129 -33.54 8.46 7.86
CA MET A 129 -32.14 8.11 8.11
C MET A 129 -31.27 9.35 8.38
N ALA A 130 -31.47 10.41 7.60
CA ALA A 130 -30.75 11.66 7.78
C ALA A 130 -31.07 12.32 9.12
N ASP A 131 -32.34 12.35 9.51
CA ASP A 131 -32.76 12.91 10.80
C ASP A 131 -32.18 12.09 11.96
N TRP A 132 -32.20 10.76 11.87
CA TRP A 132 -31.53 9.92 12.86
C TRP A 132 -30.02 10.19 12.96
N LEU A 133 -29.34 10.32 11.82
CA LEU A 133 -27.90 10.62 11.78
C LEU A 133 -27.57 11.99 12.39
N LYS A 134 -28.46 12.99 12.23
CA LYS A 134 -28.29 14.31 12.87
C LYS A 134 -28.34 14.21 14.39
N ASP A 135 -29.28 13.42 14.90
CA ASP A 135 -29.51 13.33 16.35
C ASP A 135 -28.51 12.40 17.05
N ASN A 136 -28.04 11.35 16.37
CA ASN A 136 -27.32 10.24 17.02
C ASN A 136 -25.86 10.10 16.57
N ALA A 137 -25.45 10.73 15.47
CA ALA A 137 -24.11 10.60 14.92
C ALA A 137 -23.50 11.97 14.53
N PRO A 138 -23.36 12.92 15.49
CA PRO A 138 -22.86 14.26 15.21
C PRO A 138 -21.45 14.25 14.58
N HIS A 139 -20.61 13.27 14.96
CA HIS A 139 -19.28 13.08 14.37
C HIS A 139 -19.30 12.94 12.83
N VAL A 140 -20.36 12.38 12.23
CA VAL A 140 -20.49 12.27 10.76
C VAL A 140 -20.61 13.66 10.11
N GLN A 141 -21.22 14.62 10.81
CA GLN A 141 -21.31 16.01 10.36
C GLN A 141 -20.01 16.78 10.58
N GLU A 142 -19.33 16.49 11.69
CA GLU A 142 -18.07 17.13 12.07
C GLU A 142 -16.92 16.77 11.13
N CYS A 143 -16.97 15.60 10.47
CA CYS A 143 -15.98 15.16 9.47
C CYS A 143 -15.85 16.08 8.23
N GLY A 144 -16.64 17.15 8.10
CA GLY A 144 -16.56 18.09 6.98
C GLY A 144 -17.00 17.46 5.66
N ILE A 145 -16.52 17.97 4.52
CA ILE A 145 -16.80 17.31 3.23
C ILE A 145 -15.84 16.12 3.08
N LEU A 146 -16.37 14.92 2.89
CA LEU A 146 -15.58 13.74 2.54
C LEU A 146 -15.45 13.59 1.02
N ALA A 147 -14.25 13.28 0.55
CA ALA A 147 -14.00 13.03 -0.86
C ALA A 147 -14.74 11.76 -1.32
N SER A 148 -15.55 11.90 -2.37
CA SER A 148 -16.28 10.81 -3.00
C SER A 148 -15.63 10.39 -4.32
N GLY A 149 -15.48 9.08 -4.53
CA GLY A 149 -15.12 8.49 -5.82
C GLY A 149 -13.70 8.79 -6.30
N SER A 150 -12.68 8.13 -5.72
CA SER A 150 -11.30 8.04 -6.22
C SER A 150 -10.45 7.26 -5.22
N LYS A 151 -9.11 7.38 -5.33
CA LYS A 151 -8.12 6.97 -4.31
C LYS A 151 -8.37 7.59 -2.92
N HIS A 152 -9.13 8.69 -2.83
CA HIS A 152 -9.35 9.43 -1.59
C HIS A 152 -10.74 9.19 -0.96
N TYR A 153 -11.42 8.10 -1.33
CA TYR A 153 -12.76 7.80 -0.83
C TYR A 153 -12.81 7.82 0.71
N GLY A 154 -13.74 8.61 1.26
CA GLY A 154 -14.00 8.70 2.69
C GLY A 154 -13.00 9.50 3.50
N ARG A 155 -12.06 10.19 2.83
CA ARG A 155 -11.13 11.10 3.50
C ARG A 155 -11.69 12.52 3.56
N PRO A 156 -11.52 13.23 4.68
CA PRO A 156 -11.96 14.62 4.77
C PRO A 156 -11.10 15.51 3.87
N VAL A 157 -11.76 16.43 3.16
CA VAL A 157 -11.10 17.34 2.22
C VAL A 157 -10.04 18.20 2.94
N SER A 158 -10.24 18.52 4.22
CA SER A 158 -9.26 19.24 5.04
C SER A 158 -7.91 18.51 5.15
N GLU A 159 -7.90 17.19 5.30
CA GLU A 159 -6.65 16.40 5.27
C GLU A 159 -6.04 16.38 3.87
N LEU A 160 -6.88 16.28 2.83
CA LEU A 160 -6.41 16.22 1.44
C LEU A 160 -5.72 17.50 0.99
N VAL A 161 -6.08 18.66 1.54
CA VAL A 161 -5.37 19.93 1.28
C VAL A 161 -3.88 19.78 1.61
N THR A 162 -3.56 19.11 2.72
CA THR A 162 -2.17 18.91 3.15
C THR A 162 -1.50 17.72 2.48
N GLU A 163 -2.22 16.63 2.27
CA GLU A 163 -1.61 15.36 1.83
C GLU A 163 -1.58 15.17 0.31
N ASP A 164 -2.59 15.69 -0.39
CA ASP A 164 -2.69 15.58 -1.85
C ASP A 164 -3.28 16.87 -2.45
N PRO A 165 -2.55 18.00 -2.38
CA PRO A 165 -3.00 19.28 -2.92
C PRO A 165 -3.25 19.20 -4.45
N VAL A 166 -2.62 18.25 -5.13
CA VAL A 166 -2.82 17.97 -6.56
C VAL A 166 -4.26 17.50 -6.83
N PHE A 167 -4.80 16.62 -5.99
CA PHE A 167 -6.21 16.22 -6.08
C PHE A 167 -7.15 17.41 -5.85
N CYS A 168 -6.84 18.28 -4.90
CA CYS A 168 -7.64 19.48 -4.62
C CYS A 168 -7.66 20.45 -5.80
N GLN A 169 -6.52 20.70 -6.46
CA GLN A 169 -6.47 21.49 -7.69
C GLN A 169 -7.21 20.82 -8.84
N TRP A 170 -7.07 19.50 -9.01
CA TRP A 170 -7.83 18.77 -10.01
C TRP A 170 -9.34 18.96 -9.82
N ALA A 171 -9.82 18.94 -8.57
CA ALA A 171 -11.23 19.19 -8.27
C ALA A 171 -11.65 20.62 -8.65
N LEU A 172 -10.83 21.63 -8.33
CA LEU A 172 -11.05 23.02 -8.75
C LEU A 172 -11.09 23.15 -10.28
N GLN A 173 -10.12 22.57 -10.98
CA GLN A 173 -10.02 22.59 -12.44
C GLN A 173 -11.21 21.91 -13.11
N LYS A 174 -11.64 20.75 -12.60
CA LYS A 174 -12.79 20.01 -13.17
C LYS A 174 -14.09 20.82 -13.12
N VAL A 175 -14.25 21.66 -12.10
CA VAL A 175 -15.39 22.58 -12.01
C VAL A 175 -15.28 23.71 -13.02
N GLU A 176 -14.09 24.27 -13.24
CA GLU A 176 -13.86 25.28 -14.28
C GLU A 176 -14.11 24.73 -15.69
N GLU A 177 -13.77 23.46 -15.94
CA GLU A 177 -14.05 22.75 -17.20
C GLU A 177 -15.55 22.46 -17.42
N GLY A 178 -16.40 22.62 -16.40
CA GLY A 178 -17.84 22.33 -16.47
C GLY A 178 -18.20 20.84 -16.40
N ASP A 179 -17.21 19.95 -16.29
CA ASP A 179 -17.34 18.48 -16.32
C ASP A 179 -17.34 17.84 -14.90
N ALA A 180 -17.47 18.65 -13.85
CA ALA A 180 -17.45 18.14 -12.48
C ALA A 180 -18.80 17.52 -12.06
N SER A 181 -18.72 16.34 -11.43
CA SER A 181 -19.84 15.73 -10.69
C SER A 181 -20.22 16.59 -9.46
N LEU A 182 -21.41 16.36 -8.91
CA LEU A 182 -21.90 17.13 -7.75
C LEU A 182 -20.92 17.07 -6.56
N GLY A 183 -20.38 15.88 -6.24
CA GLY A 183 -19.41 15.75 -5.17
C GLY A 183 -18.11 16.52 -5.41
N VAL A 184 -17.63 16.59 -6.67
CA VAL A 184 -16.44 17.37 -7.02
C VAL A 184 -16.73 18.88 -6.92
N ARG A 185 -17.93 19.33 -7.27
CA ARG A 185 -18.35 20.74 -7.12
C ARG A 185 -18.37 21.17 -5.67
N GLU A 186 -18.93 20.35 -4.78
CA GLU A 186 -18.94 20.61 -3.33
C GLU A 186 -17.52 20.71 -2.75
N ILE A 187 -16.63 19.78 -3.15
CA ILE A 187 -15.21 19.82 -2.78
C ILE A 187 -14.59 21.13 -3.26
N ALA A 188 -14.79 21.50 -4.52
CA ALA A 188 -14.23 22.73 -5.09
C ALA A 188 -14.75 24.00 -4.40
N GLU A 189 -16.05 24.08 -4.09
CA GLU A 189 -16.63 25.20 -3.33
C GLU A 189 -16.04 25.30 -1.93
N TRP A 190 -15.87 24.17 -1.25
CA TRP A 190 -15.22 24.14 0.06
C TRP A 190 -13.76 24.57 -0.03
N LEU A 191 -13.02 24.10 -1.03
CA LEU A 191 -11.63 24.50 -1.27
C LEU A 191 -11.54 25.99 -1.58
N LYS A 192 -12.47 26.54 -2.36
CA LYS A 192 -12.51 27.97 -2.65
C LYS A 192 -12.66 28.80 -1.39
N LYS A 193 -13.49 28.35 -0.45
CA LYS A 193 -13.75 29.04 0.82
C LYS A 193 -12.64 28.87 1.86
N ASN A 194 -12.09 27.65 1.99
CA ASN A 194 -11.23 27.28 3.12
C ASN A 194 -9.74 27.15 2.75
N ALA A 195 -9.42 27.00 1.47
CA ALA A 195 -8.06 26.85 0.97
C ALA A 195 -7.81 27.75 -0.26
N PRO A 196 -7.97 29.09 -0.12
CA PRO A 196 -7.82 30.02 -1.25
C PRO A 196 -6.42 30.00 -1.86
N HIS A 197 -5.39 29.61 -1.10
CA HIS A 197 -4.03 29.41 -1.62
C HIS A 197 -3.95 28.34 -2.72
N LEU A 198 -4.86 27.36 -2.76
CA LEU A 198 -4.94 26.38 -3.85
C LEU A 198 -5.56 26.96 -5.12
N GLN A 199 -6.23 28.11 -5.03
CA GLN A 199 -6.73 28.85 -6.18
C GLN A 199 -5.63 29.66 -6.86
N GLU A 200 -4.47 29.87 -6.22
CA GLU A 200 -3.32 30.46 -6.90
C GLU A 200 -3.03 29.60 -8.12
N ARG A 201 -3.32 30.16 -9.29
CA ARG A 201 -3.22 29.50 -10.59
C ARG A 201 -1.75 29.25 -10.88
N GLY A 202 -1.23 28.15 -10.34
CA GLY A 202 0.13 27.71 -10.52
C GLY A 202 0.19 26.20 -10.53
N PRO A 203 0.97 25.60 -11.45
CA PRO A 203 1.24 24.18 -11.41
C PRO A 203 1.99 23.85 -10.11
N PHE A 204 1.72 22.69 -9.53
CA PHE A 204 2.51 22.20 -8.41
C PHE A 204 3.83 21.60 -8.89
N ALA A 205 4.89 21.79 -8.11
CA ALA A 205 6.13 21.12 -8.37
C ALA A 205 5.95 19.59 -8.31
N SER A 206 6.52 18.88 -9.30
CA SER A 206 6.39 17.42 -9.44
C SER A 206 7.61 16.65 -8.93
N GLY A 207 8.69 17.35 -8.57
CA GLY A 207 9.92 16.77 -8.04
C GLY A 207 9.75 16.21 -6.63
N ARG A 208 10.47 15.13 -6.28
CA ARG A 208 10.35 14.46 -4.96
C ARG A 208 10.46 15.42 -3.77
N LYS A 209 11.36 16.41 -3.85
CA LYS A 209 11.61 17.38 -2.77
C LYS A 209 10.48 18.39 -2.59
N HIS A 210 9.84 18.80 -3.69
CA HIS A 210 8.86 19.88 -3.72
C HIS A 210 7.46 19.41 -4.09
N ARG A 211 7.21 18.09 -4.01
CA ARG A 211 5.99 17.50 -4.53
C ARG A 211 4.77 18.09 -3.83
N GLY A 212 3.86 18.67 -4.62
CA GLY A 212 2.61 19.25 -4.12
C GLY A 212 2.76 20.68 -3.57
N ARG A 213 3.95 21.28 -3.63
CA ARG A 213 4.14 22.69 -3.26
C ARG A 213 3.88 23.62 -4.44
N PRO A 214 3.14 24.73 -4.23
CA PRO A 214 2.82 25.64 -5.31
C PRO A 214 4.10 26.26 -5.88
N MET A 215 4.15 26.44 -7.20
CA MET A 215 5.37 26.96 -7.83
C MET A 215 5.76 28.35 -7.33
N SER A 216 4.81 29.16 -6.86
CA SER A 216 5.07 30.47 -6.22
C SER A 216 5.96 30.35 -4.99
N GLU A 217 5.70 29.38 -4.12
CA GLU A 217 6.50 29.10 -2.93
C GLU A 217 7.87 28.52 -3.30
N VAL A 218 7.90 27.58 -4.26
CA VAL A 218 9.14 26.93 -4.68
C VAL A 218 10.11 27.89 -5.37
N VAL A 219 9.59 28.92 -6.07
CA VAL A 219 10.42 29.99 -6.64
C VAL A 219 11.17 30.76 -5.55
N ALA A 220 10.52 31.04 -4.42
CA ALA A 220 11.14 31.76 -3.31
C ALA A 220 12.18 30.90 -2.57
N GLU A 221 11.91 29.61 -2.39
CA GLU A 221 12.74 28.73 -1.56
C GLU A 221 13.83 27.95 -2.30
N ASP A 222 13.59 27.58 -3.57
CA ASP A 222 14.50 26.75 -4.36
C ASP A 222 14.53 27.22 -5.82
N PRO A 223 15.15 28.40 -6.09
CA PRO A 223 15.29 28.91 -7.44
C PRO A 223 16.08 27.96 -8.35
N ALA A 224 16.99 27.13 -7.78
CA ALA A 224 17.74 26.13 -8.54
C ALA A 224 16.84 25.04 -9.13
N TYR A 225 15.85 24.55 -8.38
CA TYR A 225 14.84 23.63 -8.91
C TYR A 225 14.03 24.28 -10.04
N CYS A 226 13.66 25.55 -9.90
CA CYS A 226 12.91 26.28 -10.93
C CYS A 226 13.72 26.44 -12.23
N LEU A 227 15.01 26.74 -12.11
CA LEU A 227 15.94 26.80 -13.25
C LEU A 227 16.08 25.45 -13.94
N TRP A 228 16.17 24.36 -13.17
CA TRP A 228 16.14 23.00 -13.72
C TRP A 228 14.84 22.72 -14.50
N VAL A 229 13.67 23.11 -13.96
CA VAL A 229 12.39 22.96 -14.68
C VAL A 229 12.42 23.71 -16.02
N LEU A 230 12.90 24.95 -16.02
CA LEU A 230 13.03 25.77 -17.24
C LEU A 230 13.98 25.13 -18.27
N GLN A 231 15.08 24.51 -17.82
CA GLN A 231 16.03 23.84 -18.70
C GLN A 231 15.46 22.53 -19.25
N GLU A 232 14.97 21.66 -18.38
CA GLU A 232 14.48 20.32 -18.72
C GLU A 232 13.23 20.39 -19.60
N ALA A 233 12.37 21.40 -19.41
CA ALA A 233 11.21 21.62 -20.26
C ALA A 233 11.54 21.93 -21.73
N LYS A 234 12.77 22.35 -22.05
CA LYS A 234 13.25 22.54 -23.43
C LYS A 234 13.51 21.22 -24.15
N ALA A 235 13.68 20.11 -23.44
CA ALA A 235 13.89 18.81 -24.05
C ALA A 235 12.65 18.40 -24.86
N ALA A 236 12.86 17.86 -26.08
CA ALA A 236 11.76 17.38 -26.92
C ALA A 236 10.92 16.28 -26.24
N THR A 237 11.54 15.52 -25.32
CA THR A 237 10.93 14.45 -24.52
C THR A 237 10.28 14.92 -23.22
N ALA A 238 10.31 16.23 -22.91
CA ALA A 238 9.74 16.77 -21.68
C ALA A 238 8.24 16.48 -21.56
N SER A 239 7.80 16.06 -20.37
CA SER A 239 6.38 15.82 -20.08
C SER A 239 5.54 17.09 -20.19
N HIS A 240 4.25 16.94 -20.50
CA HIS A 240 3.30 18.06 -20.57
C HIS A 240 3.30 18.90 -19.29
N GLY A 241 3.26 18.27 -18.11
CA GLY A 241 3.28 18.97 -16.83
C GLY A 241 4.55 19.81 -16.60
N LEU A 242 5.70 19.32 -17.08
CA LEU A 242 6.96 20.06 -16.98
C LEU A 242 6.97 21.31 -17.87
N ARG A 243 6.36 21.22 -19.07
CA ARG A 243 6.21 22.36 -19.98
C ARG A 243 5.25 23.41 -19.41
N GLU A 244 4.14 22.98 -18.80
CA GLU A 244 3.20 23.90 -18.14
C GLU A 244 3.87 24.60 -16.94
N MET A 245 4.66 23.89 -16.14
CA MET A 245 5.48 24.51 -15.09
C MET A 245 6.47 25.55 -15.65
N ALA A 246 7.20 25.22 -16.71
CA ALA A 246 8.13 26.16 -17.33
C ALA A 246 7.42 27.38 -17.93
N LYS A 247 6.26 27.20 -18.56
CA LYS A 247 5.41 28.28 -19.08
C LYS A 247 4.95 29.20 -17.95
N TRP A 248 4.52 28.63 -16.84
CA TRP A 248 4.12 29.39 -15.65
C TRP A 248 5.31 30.17 -15.06
N LEU A 249 6.46 29.52 -14.89
CA LEU A 249 7.69 30.15 -14.37
C LEU A 249 8.14 31.32 -15.27
N THR A 250 8.05 31.15 -16.59
CA THR A 250 8.40 32.22 -17.54
C THR A 250 7.47 33.43 -17.41
N ALA A 251 6.19 33.22 -17.10
CA ALA A 251 5.22 34.30 -16.94
C ALA A 251 5.31 34.99 -15.57
N ASN A 252 5.58 34.23 -14.50
CA ASN A 252 5.44 34.71 -13.11
C ASN A 252 6.78 34.97 -12.40
N ALA A 253 7.88 34.40 -12.89
CA ALA A 253 9.21 34.55 -12.31
C ALA A 253 10.25 34.95 -13.39
N PRO A 254 10.08 36.09 -14.07
CA PRO A 254 10.95 36.50 -15.17
C PRO A 254 12.42 36.66 -14.78
N HIS A 255 12.71 37.00 -13.51
CA HIS A 255 14.07 37.10 -12.97
C HIS A 255 14.86 35.77 -13.04
N LEU A 256 14.18 34.62 -13.08
CA LEU A 256 14.82 33.33 -13.30
C LEU A 256 15.36 33.18 -14.72
N LYS A 257 14.77 33.87 -15.70
CA LYS A 257 15.23 33.82 -17.09
C LYS A 257 16.59 34.49 -17.25
N ASP A 258 16.80 35.60 -16.55
CA ASP A 258 18.08 36.31 -16.54
C ASP A 258 19.16 35.45 -15.88
N SER A 259 18.81 34.76 -14.79
CA SER A 259 19.69 33.79 -14.12
C SER A 259 20.05 32.61 -15.04
N LEU A 260 19.10 32.15 -15.86
CA LEU A 260 19.33 31.07 -16.83
C LEU A 260 20.31 31.49 -17.94
N GLN A 261 20.30 32.74 -18.37
CA GLN A 261 21.24 33.25 -19.38
C GLN A 261 22.67 33.34 -18.84
N VAL A 262 22.84 33.70 -17.56
CA VAL A 262 24.15 33.70 -16.91
C VAL A 262 24.66 32.27 -16.67
N GLN A 263 23.74 31.32 -16.48
CA GLN A 263 24.04 29.91 -16.20
C GLN A 263 24.16 29.01 -17.44
N ASP A 264 24.17 29.54 -18.67
CA ASP A 264 24.18 28.75 -19.91
C ASP A 264 25.47 27.90 -20.12
N LYS A 265 26.38 27.88 -19.13
CA LYS A 265 27.53 26.96 -19.03
C LYS A 265 27.53 26.05 -17.79
N GLY A 266 26.55 26.17 -16.89
CA GLY A 266 26.49 25.40 -15.65
C GLY A 266 25.91 24.01 -15.87
N CYS A 267 26.70 22.96 -15.65
CA CYS A 267 26.21 21.59 -15.69
C CYS A 267 25.46 21.25 -14.38
N PHE A 268 24.16 20.93 -14.45
CA PHE A 268 23.37 20.51 -13.29
C PHE A 268 23.31 18.99 -13.14
N VAL A 269 23.23 18.51 -11.90
CA VAL A 269 23.02 17.09 -11.66
C VAL A 269 21.55 16.72 -11.87
N SER A 270 21.27 16.09 -13.01
CA SER A 270 19.94 15.60 -13.39
C SER A 270 19.39 14.41 -12.58
N GLY A 271 20.11 13.85 -11.59
CA GLY A 271 19.56 12.75 -10.79
C GLY A 271 20.40 12.32 -9.58
N GLY A 272 19.76 11.61 -8.65
CA GLY A 272 20.40 11.09 -7.43
C GLY A 272 20.37 12.08 -6.25
N LYS A 273 21.29 11.87 -5.28
CA LYS A 273 21.39 12.67 -4.03
C LYS A 273 21.55 14.18 -4.30
N TYR A 274 22.26 14.52 -5.38
CA TYR A 274 22.60 15.90 -5.73
C TYR A 274 21.67 16.50 -6.79
N HIS A 275 20.48 15.93 -6.98
CA HIS A 275 19.56 16.38 -8.02
C HIS A 275 19.25 17.89 -7.93
N GLY A 276 19.43 18.61 -9.05
CA GLY A 276 19.19 20.05 -9.17
C GLY A 276 20.32 20.94 -8.65
N ARG A 277 21.39 20.38 -8.05
CA ARG A 277 22.56 21.17 -7.66
C ARG A 277 23.49 21.45 -8.85
N PRO A 278 24.09 22.65 -8.91
CA PRO A 278 25.09 22.95 -9.92
C PRO A 278 26.37 22.15 -9.64
N MET A 279 27.08 21.73 -10.70
CA MET A 279 28.30 20.94 -10.54
C MET A 279 29.42 21.73 -9.82
N SER A 280 29.42 23.06 -9.92
CA SER A 280 30.35 23.94 -9.19
C SER A 280 30.31 23.71 -7.68
N ASP A 281 29.12 23.60 -7.11
CA ASP A 281 28.94 23.40 -5.68
C ASP A 281 29.37 22.00 -5.27
N LEU A 282 29.20 21.01 -6.16
CA LEU A 282 29.61 19.63 -5.88
C LEU A 282 31.12 19.45 -5.90
N VAL A 283 31.84 20.24 -6.69
CA VAL A 283 33.31 20.22 -6.68
C VAL A 283 33.84 20.58 -5.29
N THR A 284 33.20 21.50 -4.58
CA THR A 284 33.59 21.91 -3.22
C THR A 284 32.98 21.03 -2.13
N GLU A 285 31.69 20.65 -2.26
CA GLU A 285 30.95 19.90 -1.25
C GLU A 285 31.24 18.38 -1.25
N ASP A 286 31.39 17.76 -2.43
CA ASP A 286 31.59 16.31 -2.56
C ASP A 286 32.48 15.95 -3.75
N ALA A 287 33.78 16.18 -3.57
CA ALA A 287 34.81 15.77 -4.51
C ALA A 287 34.78 14.26 -4.80
N ALA A 288 34.28 13.41 -3.90
CA ALA A 288 34.20 11.96 -4.12
C ALA A 288 33.14 11.61 -5.18
N TYR A 289 31.99 12.29 -5.16
CA TYR A 289 30.96 12.14 -6.20
C TYR A 289 31.45 12.62 -7.57
N CYS A 290 32.13 13.77 -7.63
CA CYS A 290 32.73 14.26 -8.89
C CYS A 290 33.76 13.26 -9.45
N LYS A 291 34.61 12.69 -8.59
CA LYS A 291 35.55 11.61 -8.98
C LYS A 291 34.83 10.36 -9.47
N TRP A 292 33.69 10.00 -8.87
CA TRP A 292 32.85 8.90 -9.35
C TRP A 292 32.29 9.18 -10.76
N ILE A 293 31.82 10.40 -11.04
CA ILE A 293 31.39 10.80 -12.39
C ILE A 293 32.54 10.63 -13.39
N LEU A 294 33.72 11.17 -13.09
CA LEU A 294 34.90 11.08 -13.96
C LEU A 294 35.30 9.63 -14.26
N ARG A 295 35.25 8.73 -13.27
CA ARG A 295 35.54 7.31 -13.48
C ARG A 295 34.46 6.63 -14.30
N ARG A 296 33.19 6.84 -13.94
CA ARG A 296 32.05 6.15 -14.56
C ARG A 296 31.89 6.56 -16.02
N ALA A 297 32.12 7.83 -16.36
CA ALA A 297 32.05 8.34 -17.73
C ALA A 297 33.08 7.74 -18.70
N LYS A 298 34.15 7.07 -18.21
CA LYS A 298 35.09 6.32 -19.06
C LYS A 298 34.49 5.03 -19.63
N ASP A 299 33.44 4.50 -19.00
CA ASP A 299 32.69 3.35 -19.50
C ASP A 299 31.95 3.73 -20.79
N PRO A 300 32.19 3.07 -21.94
CA PRO A 300 31.50 3.35 -23.20
C PRO A 300 29.97 3.25 -23.08
N ALA A 301 29.46 2.43 -22.17
CA ALA A 301 28.03 2.26 -21.92
C ALA A 301 27.40 3.39 -21.08
N SER A 302 28.19 4.37 -20.61
CA SER A 302 27.67 5.50 -19.86
C SER A 302 26.76 6.40 -20.70
N SER A 303 25.82 7.08 -20.04
CA SER A 303 24.92 8.02 -20.70
C SER A 303 25.65 9.26 -21.20
N GLN A 304 25.15 9.88 -22.27
CA GLN A 304 25.72 11.11 -22.81
C GLN A 304 25.78 12.22 -21.75
N THR A 305 24.71 12.39 -20.98
CA THR A 305 24.65 13.36 -19.87
C THR A 305 25.76 13.17 -18.84
N LEU A 306 26.18 11.92 -18.57
CA LEU A 306 27.28 11.65 -17.64
C LEU A 306 28.64 12.02 -18.26
N ARG A 307 28.81 11.82 -19.57
CA ARG A 307 29.99 12.25 -20.32
C ARG A 307 30.11 13.76 -20.40
N ASP A 308 29.00 14.46 -20.65
CA ASP A 308 28.97 15.93 -20.68
C ASP A 308 29.35 16.52 -19.32
N LYS A 309 28.83 15.93 -18.23
CA LYS A 309 29.22 16.26 -16.85
C LYS A 309 30.71 16.02 -16.60
N ALA A 310 31.26 14.91 -17.08
CA ALA A 310 32.67 14.62 -16.97
C ALA A 310 33.52 15.63 -17.75
N MET A 311 33.14 16.00 -18.97
CA MET A 311 33.83 17.05 -19.74
C MET A 311 33.81 18.38 -19.00
N TRP A 312 32.66 18.78 -18.43
CA TRP A 312 32.56 19.99 -17.62
C TRP A 312 33.53 19.95 -16.43
N LEU A 313 33.60 18.82 -15.71
CA LEU A 313 34.54 18.64 -14.59
C LEU A 313 36.00 18.70 -15.02
N LYS A 314 36.35 18.21 -16.21
CA LYS A 314 37.73 18.31 -16.73
C LYS A 314 38.12 19.75 -17.02
N GLU A 315 37.19 20.53 -17.58
CA GLU A 315 37.43 21.94 -17.92
C GLU A 315 37.49 22.82 -16.65
N HIS A 316 36.60 22.59 -15.69
CA HIS A 316 36.41 23.50 -14.54
C HIS A 316 37.08 23.01 -13.24
N ALA A 317 37.44 21.73 -13.15
CA ALA A 317 38.08 21.14 -11.98
C ALA A 317 39.15 20.09 -12.35
N PRO A 318 40.18 20.46 -13.15
CA PRO A 318 41.19 19.52 -13.67
C PRO A 318 41.96 18.77 -12.55
N HIS A 319 42.14 19.40 -11.39
CA HIS A 319 42.78 18.78 -10.22
C HIS A 319 42.05 17.50 -9.73
N LEU A 320 40.75 17.35 -9.99
CA LEU A 320 40.01 16.12 -9.68
C LEU A 320 40.35 14.98 -10.65
N GLU A 321 40.63 15.29 -11.92
CA GLU A 321 41.05 14.30 -12.92
C GLU A 321 42.45 13.77 -12.60
N GLU A 322 43.38 14.65 -12.24
CA GLU A 322 44.73 14.28 -11.79
C GLU A 322 44.68 13.32 -10.60
N GLN A 323 43.82 13.60 -9.61
CA GLN A 323 43.64 12.72 -8.44
C GLN A 323 43.02 11.35 -8.80
N VAL A 324 42.17 11.28 -9.83
CA VAL A 324 41.64 10.01 -10.34
C VAL A 324 42.70 9.25 -11.12
N ALA A 325 43.52 9.93 -11.90
CA ALA A 325 44.62 9.33 -12.65
C ALA A 325 45.72 8.81 -11.72
N ALA A 326 46.13 9.58 -10.71
CA ALA A 326 47.15 9.19 -9.72
C ALA A 326 46.73 7.98 -8.88
N LYS A 327 45.43 7.78 -8.65
CA LYS A 327 44.91 6.59 -7.95
C LYS A 327 44.57 5.41 -8.87
N ALA A 328 44.68 5.56 -10.19
CA ALA A 328 44.34 4.50 -11.14
C ALA A 328 45.41 3.39 -11.21
N GLU A 329 46.55 3.53 -10.53
CA GLU A 329 47.60 2.50 -10.44
C GLU A 329 47.27 1.35 -9.48
N VAL A 330 46.19 1.46 -8.69
CA VAL A 330 45.57 0.29 -8.08
C VAL A 330 44.33 -0.02 -8.91
N PRO A 331 44.36 -1.07 -9.75
CA PRO A 331 43.20 -1.46 -10.51
C PRO A 331 42.07 -1.72 -9.52
N ILE A 332 41.01 -0.91 -9.57
CA ILE A 332 39.70 -1.34 -9.09
C ILE A 332 39.22 -2.34 -10.16
N THR A 333 39.86 -3.49 -10.19
CA THR A 333 39.41 -4.62 -11.00
C THR A 333 38.08 -5.03 -10.38
N GLY A 334 37.04 -5.03 -11.21
CA GLY A 334 35.92 -5.95 -11.03
C GLY A 334 36.38 -7.40 -11.23
N GLY A 335 37.48 -7.80 -10.60
CA GLY A 335 37.98 -9.17 -10.55
C GLY A 335 37.12 -9.98 -9.57
N ARG A 336 37.05 -11.30 -9.79
CA ARG A 336 36.21 -12.25 -9.04
C ARG A 336 36.19 -12.02 -7.51
N GLN A 337 37.31 -11.67 -6.90
CA GLN A 337 37.41 -11.43 -5.46
C GLN A 337 36.47 -10.33 -4.93
N GLY A 338 36.26 -9.23 -5.67
CA GLY A 338 35.36 -8.16 -5.22
C GLY A 338 33.87 -8.54 -5.33
N ASN A 339 33.53 -9.46 -6.23
CA ASN A 339 32.17 -9.99 -6.32
C ASN A 339 31.86 -10.95 -5.16
N ASP A 340 32.84 -11.74 -4.71
CA ASP A 340 32.61 -12.75 -3.67
C ASP A 340 32.30 -12.10 -2.31
N GLU A 341 33.03 -11.06 -1.91
CA GLU A 341 32.75 -10.31 -0.68
C GLU A 341 31.41 -9.57 -0.76
N PHE A 342 31.12 -8.96 -1.92
CA PHE A 342 29.83 -8.31 -2.16
C PHE A 342 28.67 -9.30 -2.04
N LEU A 343 28.77 -10.47 -2.69
CA LEU A 343 27.72 -11.49 -2.66
C LEU A 343 27.58 -12.12 -1.27
N SER A 344 28.68 -12.33 -0.54
CA SER A 344 28.65 -12.80 0.85
C SER A 344 27.87 -11.83 1.74
N ARG A 345 28.18 -10.53 1.64
CA ARG A 345 27.43 -9.49 2.34
C ARG A 345 25.98 -9.41 1.88
N LEU A 346 25.71 -9.62 0.58
CA LEU A 346 24.37 -9.61 0.02
C LEU A 346 23.51 -10.78 0.52
N VAL A 347 24.10 -11.97 0.71
CA VAL A 347 23.42 -13.13 1.33
C VAL A 347 23.00 -12.80 2.76
N ALA A 348 23.90 -12.20 3.55
CA ALA A 348 23.62 -11.80 4.92
C ALA A 348 22.56 -10.68 5.01
N GLU A 349 22.72 -9.63 4.22
CA GLU A 349 21.90 -8.42 4.35
C GLU A 349 20.57 -8.48 3.57
N LYS A 350 20.55 -9.18 2.43
CA LYS A 350 19.47 -9.12 1.43
C LYS A 350 19.21 -10.48 0.74
N PRO A 351 18.87 -11.54 1.49
CA PRO A 351 18.63 -12.87 0.93
C PRO A 351 17.52 -12.89 -0.14
N SER A 352 16.50 -12.04 -0.01
CA SER A 352 15.46 -11.86 -1.04
C SER A 352 15.98 -11.37 -2.39
N TYR A 353 17.03 -10.54 -2.41
CA TYR A 353 17.67 -10.10 -3.64
C TYR A 353 18.57 -11.18 -4.22
N CYS A 354 19.24 -11.98 -3.38
CA CYS A 354 19.96 -13.17 -3.83
C CYS A 354 19.02 -14.20 -4.50
N LEU A 355 17.83 -14.39 -3.96
CA LEU A 355 16.78 -15.22 -4.57
C LEU A 355 16.31 -14.65 -5.92
N TRP A 356 16.23 -13.32 -6.04
CA TRP A 356 15.98 -12.69 -7.34
C TRP A 356 17.12 -12.94 -8.33
N ILE A 357 18.39 -12.85 -7.91
CA ILE A 357 19.55 -13.15 -8.76
C ILE A 357 19.49 -14.60 -9.24
N LEU A 358 19.27 -15.56 -8.33
CA LEU A 358 19.17 -16.98 -8.65
C LEU A 358 18.10 -17.22 -9.73
N ARG A 359 16.94 -16.59 -9.61
CA ARG A 359 15.85 -16.72 -10.58
C ARG A 359 16.13 -15.98 -11.89
N ALA A 360 16.57 -14.73 -11.83
CA ALA A 360 16.83 -13.93 -13.02
C ALA A 360 17.93 -14.57 -13.87
N ALA A 361 18.81 -15.39 -13.27
CA ALA A 361 19.83 -16.16 -14.00
C ALA A 361 19.26 -17.33 -14.81
N GLU A 362 18.09 -17.87 -14.43
CA GLU A 362 17.41 -18.96 -15.13
C GLU A 362 16.68 -18.49 -16.38
N GLU A 363 16.46 -17.18 -16.52
CA GLU A 363 15.85 -16.61 -17.74
C GLU A 363 16.80 -16.82 -18.94
N LYS A 364 16.24 -17.23 -20.09
CA LYS A 364 17.03 -17.51 -21.30
C LYS A 364 17.88 -16.30 -21.74
N GLU A 365 17.41 -15.10 -21.44
CA GLU A 365 18.03 -13.81 -21.76
C GLU A 365 18.92 -13.23 -20.64
N ALA A 366 19.15 -13.98 -19.56
CA ALA A 366 20.01 -13.54 -18.46
C ALA A 366 21.43 -13.24 -18.95
N CYS A 367 22.02 -12.12 -18.50
CA CYS A 367 23.40 -11.80 -18.83
C CYS A 367 24.39 -12.68 -18.04
N ASP A 368 25.58 -12.91 -18.58
CA ASP A 368 26.57 -13.81 -17.99
C ASP A 368 26.98 -13.40 -16.58
N LYS A 369 27.05 -12.09 -16.31
CA LYS A 369 27.32 -11.57 -14.96
C LYS A 369 26.29 -12.06 -13.93
N LEU A 370 25.02 -12.11 -14.32
CA LEU A 370 23.95 -12.51 -13.42
C LEU A 370 23.93 -14.04 -13.23
N ARG A 371 24.30 -14.80 -14.27
CA ARG A 371 24.55 -16.25 -14.18
C ARG A 371 25.74 -16.58 -13.27
N ASP A 372 26.83 -15.83 -13.36
CA ASP A 372 28.00 -15.99 -12.50
C ASP A 372 27.65 -15.74 -11.03
N GLN A 373 26.89 -14.68 -10.76
CA GLN A 373 26.40 -14.38 -9.40
C GLN A 373 25.49 -15.50 -8.89
N ALA A 374 24.59 -16.03 -9.72
CA ALA A 374 23.71 -17.14 -9.35
C ALA A 374 24.49 -18.45 -9.13
N ALA A 375 25.51 -18.73 -9.92
CA ALA A 375 26.39 -19.89 -9.74
C ALA A 375 27.15 -19.78 -8.42
N TRP A 376 27.65 -18.59 -8.08
CA TRP A 376 28.30 -18.33 -6.80
C TRP A 376 27.32 -18.55 -5.63
N LEU A 377 26.13 -17.95 -5.70
CA LEU A 377 25.09 -18.09 -4.67
C LEU A 377 24.66 -19.56 -4.51
N SER A 378 24.53 -20.28 -5.61
CA SER A 378 24.21 -21.70 -5.62
C SER A 378 25.25 -22.54 -4.87
N LYS A 379 26.54 -22.16 -4.96
CA LYS A 379 27.65 -22.88 -4.35
C LYS A 379 27.84 -22.53 -2.87
N HIS A 380 27.73 -21.24 -2.52
CA HIS A 380 28.10 -20.75 -1.19
C HIS A 380 26.89 -20.45 -0.28
N ALA A 381 25.68 -20.40 -0.84
CA ALA A 381 24.45 -20.20 -0.10
C ALA A 381 23.36 -21.21 -0.56
N PRO A 382 23.62 -22.53 -0.48
CA PRO A 382 22.69 -23.56 -0.98
C PRO A 382 21.32 -23.50 -0.29
N HIS A 383 21.25 -23.05 0.97
CA HIS A 383 20.00 -22.82 1.70
C HIS A 383 19.03 -21.85 0.99
N LEU A 384 19.53 -20.95 0.13
CA LEU A 384 18.70 -20.08 -0.69
C LEU A 384 17.98 -20.85 -1.82
N LYS A 385 18.51 -21.98 -2.29
CA LYS A 385 17.79 -22.83 -3.26
C LYS A 385 16.66 -23.61 -2.60
N GLU A 386 16.86 -24.03 -1.36
CA GLU A 386 15.87 -24.80 -0.60
C GLU A 386 14.67 -23.93 -0.20
N THR A 387 14.92 -22.64 0.04
CA THR A 387 13.88 -21.68 0.44
C THR A 387 13.18 -21.12 -0.79
N ARG A 388 12.25 -21.88 -1.37
CA ARG A 388 11.40 -21.38 -2.46
C ARG A 388 10.61 -20.15 -2.01
N VAL A 389 10.51 -19.14 -2.87
CA VAL A 389 9.71 -17.93 -2.64
C VAL A 389 8.54 -17.83 -3.60
N VAL A 390 7.46 -17.16 -3.18
CA VAL A 390 6.32 -16.90 -4.07
C VAL A 390 6.73 -15.94 -5.18
N CYS A 391 6.63 -16.44 -6.41
CA CYS A 391 7.06 -15.74 -7.62
C CYS A 391 5.94 -14.98 -8.36
N MET A 392 4.69 -15.17 -7.93
CA MET A 392 3.50 -14.64 -8.58
C MET A 392 3.34 -13.14 -8.33
N ARG A 393 2.62 -12.44 -9.22
CA ARG A 393 2.14 -11.06 -8.98
C ARG A 393 1.02 -11.08 -7.93
N SER A 394 1.38 -11.38 -6.69
CA SER A 394 0.48 -11.38 -5.53
C SER A 394 1.04 -10.50 -4.41
N VAL A 395 0.23 -10.27 -3.38
CA VAL A 395 0.66 -9.63 -2.13
C VAL A 395 1.74 -10.42 -1.38
N HIS A 396 1.98 -11.67 -1.79
CA HIS A 396 2.98 -12.57 -1.19
C HIS A 396 4.30 -12.63 -1.97
N ARG A 397 4.47 -11.83 -3.03
CA ARG A 397 5.68 -11.86 -3.87
C ARG A 397 6.95 -11.69 -3.03
N GLY A 398 7.87 -12.64 -3.16
CA GLY A 398 9.17 -12.65 -2.48
C GLY A 398 9.15 -13.22 -1.06
N ILE A 399 8.01 -13.68 -0.56
CA ILE A 399 7.90 -14.35 0.74
C ILE A 399 8.30 -15.82 0.58
N PRO A 400 9.14 -16.38 1.49
CA PRO A 400 9.39 -17.81 1.59
C PRO A 400 8.10 -18.64 1.65
N LEU A 401 8.00 -19.72 0.89
CA LEU A 401 6.86 -20.63 0.93
C LEU A 401 6.59 -21.20 2.33
N PRO A 402 7.60 -21.64 3.12
CA PRO A 402 7.37 -22.09 4.49
C PRO A 402 6.73 -21.00 5.37
N GLN A 403 7.18 -19.75 5.22
CA GLN A 403 6.60 -18.62 5.94
C GLN A 403 5.15 -18.37 5.52
N LEU A 404 4.85 -18.54 4.23
CA LEU A 404 3.49 -18.34 3.77
C LEU A 404 2.53 -19.43 4.25
N VAL A 405 3.00 -20.68 4.36
CA VAL A 405 2.24 -21.75 5.00
C VAL A 405 1.95 -21.39 6.46
N ALA A 406 2.92 -20.79 7.15
CA ALA A 406 2.73 -20.35 8.54
C ALA A 406 1.82 -19.13 8.71
N GLU A 407 1.84 -18.19 7.76
CA GLU A 407 1.08 -16.93 7.87
C GLU A 407 -0.33 -16.99 7.29
N ASP A 408 -0.51 -17.76 6.22
CA ASP A 408 -1.75 -17.82 5.44
C ASP A 408 -1.96 -19.22 4.83
N PRO A 409 -2.16 -20.25 5.66
CA PRO A 409 -2.36 -21.62 5.19
C PRO A 409 -3.61 -21.76 4.33
N ARG A 410 -4.61 -20.88 4.51
CA ARG A 410 -5.81 -20.79 3.66
C ARG A 410 -5.47 -20.40 2.23
N TRP A 411 -4.60 -19.41 2.03
CA TRP A 411 -4.11 -19.07 0.70
C TRP A 411 -3.34 -20.25 0.08
N CYS A 412 -2.50 -20.94 0.85
CA CYS A 412 -1.78 -22.11 0.36
C CYS A 412 -2.72 -23.23 -0.08
N ARG A 413 -3.80 -23.49 0.67
CA ARG A 413 -4.85 -24.44 0.26
C ARG A 413 -5.53 -24.00 -1.03
N PHE A 414 -5.90 -22.73 -1.14
CA PHE A 414 -6.45 -22.19 -2.39
C PHE A 414 -5.49 -22.39 -3.58
N VAL A 415 -4.17 -22.31 -3.39
CA VAL A 415 -3.21 -22.63 -4.45
C VAL A 415 -3.25 -24.11 -4.83
N LEU A 416 -3.34 -25.02 -3.86
CA LEU A 416 -3.47 -26.45 -4.10
C LEU A 416 -4.73 -26.78 -4.93
N ASP A 417 -5.86 -26.17 -4.59
CA ASP A 417 -7.15 -26.35 -5.29
C ASP A 417 -7.16 -25.80 -6.72
N GLN A 418 -6.22 -24.91 -7.04
CA GLN A 418 -6.19 -24.17 -8.31
C GLN A 418 -4.95 -24.48 -9.16
N ALA A 419 -4.14 -25.47 -8.73
CA ALA A 419 -2.84 -25.78 -9.31
C ALA A 419 -2.89 -26.08 -10.81
N GLU A 420 -3.97 -26.69 -11.29
CA GLU A 420 -4.14 -27.08 -12.70
C GLU A 420 -4.78 -25.97 -13.56
N ALA A 421 -5.41 -24.98 -12.93
CA ALA A 421 -6.33 -24.07 -13.61
C ALA A 421 -5.74 -22.69 -13.97
N LYS A 422 -4.62 -22.27 -13.37
CA LYS A 422 -4.24 -20.84 -13.36
C LYS A 422 -2.93 -20.47 -14.06
N CYS A 423 -1.81 -21.11 -13.75
CA CYS A 423 -0.54 -20.92 -14.47
C CYS A 423 0.55 -21.90 -14.00
N LYS A 424 1.66 -21.97 -14.76
CA LYS A 424 2.83 -22.81 -14.45
C LYS A 424 3.39 -22.53 -13.04
N GLU A 425 3.42 -21.27 -12.62
CA GLU A 425 3.92 -20.88 -11.31
C GLU A 425 3.05 -21.41 -10.16
N PHE A 426 1.73 -21.53 -10.36
CA PHE A 426 0.83 -22.16 -9.38
C PHE A 426 1.13 -23.66 -9.26
N GLY A 427 1.41 -24.32 -10.39
CA GLY A 427 1.84 -25.72 -10.40
C GLY A 427 3.10 -25.96 -9.58
N GLU A 428 4.12 -25.12 -9.74
CA GLU A 428 5.39 -25.25 -9.00
C GLU A 428 5.23 -25.03 -7.49
N VAL A 429 4.41 -24.04 -7.08
CA VAL A 429 4.09 -23.82 -5.66
C VAL A 429 3.28 -24.99 -5.11
N ALA A 430 2.30 -25.48 -5.86
CA ALA A 430 1.48 -26.61 -5.43
C ALA A 430 2.30 -27.89 -5.26
N VAL A 431 3.27 -28.18 -6.14
CA VAL A 431 4.20 -29.31 -5.98
C VAL A 431 4.97 -29.18 -4.66
N TRP A 432 5.55 -28.01 -4.38
CA TRP A 432 6.27 -27.80 -3.12
C TRP A 432 5.35 -27.97 -1.90
N LEU A 433 4.14 -27.40 -1.93
CA LEU A 433 3.16 -27.51 -0.84
C LEU A 433 2.75 -28.97 -0.60
N ARG A 434 2.58 -29.76 -1.67
CA ARG A 434 2.25 -31.18 -1.58
C ARG A 434 3.35 -32.01 -0.93
N GLU A 435 4.61 -31.62 -1.11
CA GLU A 435 5.77 -32.32 -0.55
C GLU A 435 6.05 -31.89 0.90
N ASN A 436 5.84 -30.61 1.24
CA ASN A 436 6.32 -30.03 2.50
C ASN A 436 5.19 -29.72 3.49
N ALA A 437 3.94 -29.63 3.04
CA ALA A 437 2.76 -29.39 3.86
C ALA A 437 1.57 -30.25 3.38
N PRO A 438 1.73 -31.60 3.31
CA PRO A 438 0.69 -32.49 2.81
C PRO A 438 -0.63 -32.37 3.57
N GLU A 439 -0.59 -31.96 4.84
CA GLU A 439 -1.76 -31.76 5.69
C GLU A 439 -2.75 -30.76 5.06
N LEU A 440 -2.29 -29.77 4.29
CA LEU A 440 -3.16 -28.76 3.65
C LEU A 440 -4.19 -29.34 2.66
N ARG A 441 -4.05 -30.59 2.21
CA ARG A 441 -4.98 -31.21 1.25
C ARG A 441 -6.32 -31.57 1.89
N ASP A 442 -6.28 -32.12 3.09
CA ASP A 442 -7.43 -32.77 3.71
C ASP A 442 -8.10 -31.88 4.78
N VAL A 443 -7.47 -30.76 5.12
CA VAL A 443 -7.88 -29.82 6.17
C VAL A 443 -9.06 -28.98 5.72
N SER A 444 -10.12 -28.87 6.54
CA SER A 444 -11.25 -27.96 6.30
C SER A 444 -10.82 -26.48 6.40
N SER A 445 -11.56 -25.54 5.79
CA SER A 445 -11.22 -24.10 5.85
C SER A 445 -11.35 -23.52 7.26
N ASP A 446 -12.08 -24.24 8.09
CA ASP A 446 -12.50 -23.85 9.44
C ASP A 446 -11.71 -24.60 10.52
N ASP A 447 -10.77 -25.46 10.12
CA ASP A 447 -9.94 -26.23 11.04
C ASP A 447 -8.68 -25.44 11.45
N GLU A 448 -8.91 -24.46 12.32
CA GLU A 448 -7.86 -23.56 12.83
C GLU A 448 -6.77 -24.32 13.59
N ALA A 449 -7.10 -25.44 14.24
CA ALA A 449 -6.14 -26.22 15.01
C ALA A 449 -5.04 -26.81 14.12
N ILE A 450 -5.39 -27.33 12.93
CA ILE A 450 -4.39 -27.85 12.01
C ILE A 450 -3.56 -26.70 11.40
N PHE A 451 -4.15 -25.54 11.18
CA PHE A 451 -3.43 -24.36 10.71
C PHE A 451 -2.42 -23.86 11.74
N GLU A 452 -2.79 -23.75 13.02
CA GLU A 452 -1.88 -23.41 14.11
C GLU A 452 -0.72 -24.43 14.21
N GLU A 453 -1.02 -25.72 14.10
CA GLU A 453 -0.01 -26.79 14.12
C GLU A 453 0.97 -26.69 12.94
N LEU A 454 0.46 -26.44 11.73
CA LEU A 454 1.29 -26.22 10.54
C LEU A 454 2.17 -24.98 10.70
N SER A 455 1.62 -23.88 11.21
CA SER A 455 2.38 -22.66 11.47
C SER A 455 3.51 -22.89 12.45
N ARG A 456 3.26 -23.65 13.52
CA ARG A 456 4.27 -24.04 14.50
C ARG A 456 5.37 -24.91 13.89
N LYS A 457 5.02 -25.98 13.17
CA LYS A 457 6.00 -26.85 12.46
C LYS A 457 6.87 -26.06 11.49
N MET A 458 6.26 -25.16 10.72
CA MET A 458 6.98 -24.32 9.77
C MET A 458 7.91 -23.32 10.46
N LEU A 459 7.47 -22.72 11.57
CA LEU A 459 8.29 -21.80 12.36
C LEU A 459 9.49 -22.52 12.99
N GLU A 460 9.27 -23.68 13.60
CA GLU A 460 10.33 -24.49 14.22
C GLU A 460 11.41 -24.89 13.20
N ARG A 461 10.99 -25.33 12.00
CA ARG A 461 11.93 -25.82 10.98
C ARG A 461 12.58 -24.70 10.16
N TYR A 462 11.87 -23.62 9.88
CA TYR A 462 12.27 -22.62 8.89
C TYR A 462 12.30 -21.18 9.43
N GLY A 463 11.98 -20.95 10.71
CA GLY A 463 11.78 -19.62 11.29
C GLY A 463 12.97 -18.67 11.14
N GLN A 464 14.19 -19.21 11.15
CA GLN A 464 15.43 -18.45 10.91
C GLN A 464 15.48 -17.79 9.52
N TRP A 465 14.71 -18.27 8.55
CA TRP A 465 14.64 -17.75 7.18
C TRP A 465 13.38 -16.95 6.89
N PHE A 466 12.43 -16.90 7.84
CA PHE A 466 11.26 -16.05 7.70
C PHE A 466 11.70 -14.60 7.64
N VAL A 467 11.01 -13.78 6.85
CA VAL A 467 11.35 -12.37 6.65
C VAL A 467 10.30 -11.45 7.28
N ILE A 468 10.74 -10.31 7.80
CA ILE A 468 9.83 -9.25 8.22
C ILE A 468 9.13 -8.68 6.97
N ARG A 469 7.80 -8.64 6.94
CA ARG A 469 7.06 -8.17 5.75
C ARG A 469 6.86 -6.65 5.71
N TYR A 470 6.90 -6.01 6.88
CA TYR A 470 6.46 -4.63 7.07
C TYR A 470 7.48 -3.79 7.84
N GLY A 471 7.47 -2.47 7.61
CA GLY A 471 8.29 -1.52 8.37
C GLY A 471 9.76 -1.46 7.95
N LYS A 472 10.60 -0.87 8.82
CA LYS A 472 12.01 -0.53 8.56
C LYS A 472 12.90 -1.76 8.28
N HIS A 473 12.56 -2.91 8.85
CA HIS A 473 13.30 -4.16 8.69
C HIS A 473 12.73 -5.06 7.59
N ARG A 474 11.87 -4.53 6.71
CA ARG A 474 11.24 -5.27 5.63
C ARG A 474 12.25 -6.07 4.79
N MET A 475 11.94 -7.33 4.55
CA MET A 475 12.72 -8.35 3.85
C MET A 475 14.01 -8.82 4.56
N LYS A 476 14.31 -8.36 5.78
CA LYS A 476 15.34 -8.98 6.62
C LYS A 476 14.81 -10.25 7.27
N THR A 477 15.66 -11.24 7.49
CA THR A 477 15.27 -12.48 8.17
C THR A 477 14.99 -12.23 9.64
N PHE A 478 14.16 -13.08 10.26
CA PHE A 478 13.86 -13.02 11.68
C PHE A 478 15.16 -13.12 12.49
N SER A 479 16.03 -14.07 12.15
CA SER A 479 17.35 -14.23 12.78
C SER A 479 18.19 -12.95 12.73
N ALA A 480 18.35 -12.34 11.55
CA ALA A 480 19.11 -11.09 11.41
C ALA A 480 18.50 -9.93 12.22
N VAL A 481 17.17 -9.82 12.27
CA VAL A 481 16.52 -8.73 13.02
C VAL A 481 16.63 -8.94 14.53
N VAL A 482 16.58 -10.18 15.01
CA VAL A 482 16.78 -10.48 16.43
C VAL A 482 18.19 -10.07 16.87
N GLN A 483 19.21 -10.36 16.06
CA GLN A 483 20.60 -10.02 16.34
C GLN A 483 20.90 -8.52 16.19
N GLU A 484 20.48 -7.90 15.08
CA GLU A 484 20.84 -6.52 14.73
C GLU A 484 19.97 -5.45 15.41
N ALA A 485 18.75 -5.80 15.85
CA ALA A 485 17.74 -4.82 16.25
C ALA A 485 16.91 -5.24 17.48
N PRO A 486 17.52 -5.43 18.66
CA PRO A 486 16.81 -5.84 19.88
C PRO A 486 15.71 -4.85 20.32
N GLY A 487 15.87 -3.56 19.99
CA GLY A 487 14.81 -2.56 20.20
C GLY A 487 13.55 -2.82 19.37
N PHE A 488 13.70 -3.30 18.13
CA PHE A 488 12.58 -3.68 17.27
C PHE A 488 11.87 -4.94 17.77
N VAL A 489 12.63 -5.90 18.33
CA VAL A 489 12.06 -7.10 18.98
C VAL A 489 11.14 -6.70 20.14
N ARG A 490 11.58 -5.80 21.03
CA ARG A 490 10.75 -5.30 22.14
C ARG A 490 9.49 -4.60 21.65
N TRP A 491 9.63 -3.71 20.67
CA TRP A 491 8.48 -3.03 20.06
C TRP A 491 7.48 -4.03 19.44
N ALA A 492 7.96 -5.06 18.76
CA ALA A 492 7.11 -6.10 18.18
C ALA A 492 6.36 -6.89 19.27
N GLN A 493 7.05 -7.25 20.36
CA GLN A 493 6.44 -7.91 21.54
C GLN A 493 5.32 -7.06 22.16
N GLU A 494 5.58 -5.77 22.40
CA GLU A 494 4.60 -4.83 22.92
C GLU A 494 3.40 -4.65 21.97
N THR A 495 3.66 -4.60 20.67
CA THR A 495 2.62 -4.46 19.64
C THR A 495 1.73 -5.69 19.60
N VAL A 496 2.29 -6.90 19.61
CA VAL A 496 1.53 -8.16 19.66
C VAL A 496 0.71 -8.23 20.96
N ALA A 497 1.30 -7.89 22.10
CA ALA A 497 0.60 -7.87 23.40
C ALA A 497 -0.53 -6.81 23.46
N ARG A 498 -0.36 -5.66 22.81
CA ARG A 498 -1.43 -4.64 22.69
C ARG A 498 -2.56 -5.15 21.80
N ASN A 499 -2.25 -5.69 20.62
CA ASN A 499 -3.27 -6.21 19.70
C ASN A 499 -4.10 -7.33 20.34
N ALA A 500 -3.45 -8.20 21.13
CA ALA A 500 -4.12 -9.25 21.89
C ALA A 500 -5.12 -8.68 22.93
N ARG A 501 -4.77 -7.57 23.61
CA ARG A 501 -5.67 -6.90 24.58
C ARG A 501 -6.84 -6.20 23.89
N GLU A 502 -6.63 -5.65 22.70
CA GLU A 502 -7.63 -4.90 21.95
C GLU A 502 -8.55 -5.81 21.09
N GLY A 503 -8.26 -7.12 21.02
CA GLY A 503 -8.99 -8.04 20.13
C GLY A 503 -8.77 -7.73 18.65
N ALA A 504 -7.73 -6.98 18.31
CA ALA A 504 -7.43 -6.54 16.96
C ALA A 504 -6.69 -7.64 16.18
N VAL A 505 -7.43 -8.63 15.69
CA VAL A 505 -6.90 -9.70 14.81
C VAL A 505 -6.85 -9.19 13.36
N GLY A 506 -5.89 -8.32 13.06
CA GLY A 506 -5.63 -7.87 11.70
C GLY A 506 -4.73 -8.85 10.95
N ARG A 507 -4.90 -9.02 9.63
CA ARG A 507 -4.01 -9.88 8.79
C ARG A 507 -2.51 -9.55 8.85
N ASN A 508 -2.15 -8.38 9.39
CA ASN A 508 -0.75 -7.99 9.59
C ASN A 508 -0.17 -8.48 10.92
N SER A 509 -0.98 -9.06 11.81
CA SER A 509 -0.54 -9.53 13.13
C SER A 509 0.25 -10.84 13.03
N SER A 510 -0.11 -11.74 12.09
CA SER A 510 0.51 -13.08 11.99
C SER A 510 2.02 -13.05 11.75
N ASN A 511 2.53 -12.15 10.88
CA ASN A 511 3.98 -12.02 10.66
C ASN A 511 4.73 -11.58 11.94
N PHE A 512 4.14 -10.67 12.73
CA PHE A 512 4.75 -10.20 13.97
C PHE A 512 4.60 -11.22 15.10
N GLU A 513 3.49 -11.95 15.17
CA GLU A 513 3.29 -13.04 16.12
C GLU A 513 4.34 -14.14 15.91
N LEU A 514 4.51 -14.61 14.66
CA LEU A 514 5.55 -15.59 14.31
C LEU A 514 6.96 -15.06 14.63
N PHE A 515 7.23 -13.78 14.35
CA PHE A 515 8.52 -13.15 14.69
C PHE A 515 8.79 -13.12 16.18
N VAL A 516 7.78 -12.75 16.98
CA VAL A 516 7.89 -12.71 18.45
C VAL A 516 8.08 -14.11 19.01
N THR A 517 7.33 -15.11 18.53
CA THR A 517 7.47 -16.51 18.93
C THR A 517 8.87 -17.04 18.59
N PHE A 518 9.39 -16.78 17.39
CA PHE A 518 10.75 -17.15 17.01
C PHE A 518 11.81 -16.49 17.93
N ALA A 519 11.67 -15.19 18.20
CA ALA A 519 12.59 -14.47 19.08
C ALA A 519 12.57 -15.01 20.53
N GLN A 520 11.42 -15.50 21.00
CA GLN A 520 11.30 -16.17 22.30
C GLN A 520 11.96 -17.55 22.29
N GLN A 521 11.74 -18.37 21.25
CA GLN A 521 12.37 -19.68 21.09
C GLN A 521 13.90 -19.58 21.09
N LEU A 522 14.46 -18.63 20.34
CA LEU A 522 15.91 -18.44 20.28
C LEU A 522 16.51 -18.09 21.66
N ARG A 523 15.84 -17.23 22.44
CA ARG A 523 16.26 -16.89 23.81
C ARG A 523 16.14 -18.06 24.78
N SER A 524 15.18 -18.96 24.58
CA SER A 524 15.04 -20.16 25.42
C SER A 524 16.16 -21.15 25.12
N GLN A 525 16.52 -21.34 23.84
CA GLN A 525 17.66 -22.17 23.43
C GLN A 525 18.98 -21.65 24.01
N GLU A 526 19.20 -20.33 23.99
CA GLU A 526 20.38 -19.69 24.62
C GLU A 526 20.45 -19.90 26.15
N LYS A 527 19.34 -20.19 26.82
CA LYS A 527 19.31 -20.49 28.26
C LYS A 527 19.50 -21.98 28.56
N GLU A 528 19.06 -22.85 27.67
CA GLU A 528 19.12 -24.31 27.81
C GLU A 528 20.45 -24.90 27.35
N ASP A 529 21.23 -24.15 26.56
CA ASP A 529 22.66 -24.38 26.34
C ASP A 529 23.50 -23.49 27.27
N PRO A 530 23.58 -23.75 28.60
CA PRO A 530 24.73 -23.32 29.36
C PRO A 530 25.90 -24.19 28.88
N VAL A 531 26.42 -23.90 27.70
CA VAL A 531 27.80 -24.28 27.36
C VAL A 531 28.63 -23.63 28.45
N VAL A 532 29.02 -24.44 29.44
CA VAL A 532 30.40 -24.86 29.71
C VAL A 532 31.45 -23.92 29.11
N LEU A 533 31.31 -22.62 29.35
CA LEU A 533 32.42 -21.70 29.52
C LEU A 533 32.95 -21.96 30.92
N CYS A 534 33.50 -23.16 31.10
CA CYS A 534 34.73 -23.31 31.88
C CYS A 534 35.87 -22.67 31.06
N ASP A 535 35.75 -21.39 30.73
CA ASP A 535 36.95 -20.56 30.75
C ASP A 535 37.21 -20.34 32.22
N MET A 536 38.07 -21.21 32.75
CA MET A 536 38.89 -20.87 33.89
C MET A 536 39.44 -19.48 33.62
N GLN A 537 38.94 -18.47 34.34
CA GLN A 537 39.66 -17.21 34.40
C GLN A 537 41.07 -17.57 34.88
N GLU A 538 42.07 -17.20 34.08
CA GLU A 538 43.50 -17.37 34.35
C GLU A 538 43.93 -16.84 35.74
N THR A 539 43.05 -16.10 36.41
CA THR A 539 43.21 -15.61 37.78
C THR A 539 43.11 -16.70 38.85
N ASP A 540 42.35 -17.78 38.65
CA ASP A 540 42.17 -18.81 39.70
C ASP A 540 43.30 -19.84 39.73
N VAL A 541 44.05 -20.01 38.62
CA VAL A 541 45.27 -20.85 38.62
C VAL A 541 46.46 -20.12 39.24
N GLN A 542 46.52 -18.79 39.13
CA GLN A 542 47.60 -18.02 39.76
C GLN A 542 47.46 -17.91 41.29
N VAL A 543 46.24 -17.98 41.84
CA VAL A 543 46.03 -17.96 43.30
C VAL A 543 46.33 -19.32 43.95
N ALA A 544 46.11 -20.44 43.25
CA ALA A 544 46.46 -21.77 43.74
C ALA A 544 47.99 -22.01 43.76
N CYS A 545 48.72 -21.51 42.76
CA CYS A 545 50.19 -21.63 42.72
C CYS A 545 50.91 -20.74 43.75
N ALA A 546 50.27 -19.66 44.24
CA ALA A 546 50.85 -18.78 45.25
C ALA A 546 50.59 -19.22 46.71
N SER A 547 49.64 -20.12 46.96
CA SER A 547 49.17 -20.46 48.31
C SER A 547 49.65 -21.81 48.86
N GLY A 548 50.36 -22.63 48.06
CA GLY A 548 50.96 -23.88 48.52
C GLY A 548 49.98 -24.93 49.04
N GLN A 549 48.68 -24.80 48.74
CA GLN A 549 47.67 -25.78 49.15
C GLN A 549 47.53 -26.89 48.10
N PRO A 550 47.41 -28.16 48.51
CA PRO A 550 47.20 -29.28 47.59
C PRO A 550 45.82 -29.18 46.93
N LEU A 551 45.76 -29.36 45.61
CA LEU A 551 44.53 -29.39 44.83
C LEU A 551 43.61 -30.54 45.29
N PRO A 552 42.27 -30.34 45.31
CA PRO A 552 41.32 -31.41 45.60
C PRO A 552 41.47 -32.58 44.61
N GLU A 553 41.53 -33.82 45.12
CA GLU A 553 41.72 -35.06 44.35
C GLU A 553 40.77 -35.22 43.14
N THR A 554 39.57 -34.63 43.22
CA THR A 554 38.57 -34.66 42.13
C THR A 554 38.98 -33.88 40.88
N ILE A 555 39.91 -32.92 40.99
CA ILE A 555 40.42 -32.15 39.85
C ILE A 555 41.61 -32.89 39.21
N ALA A 556 42.45 -33.54 40.02
CA ALA A 556 43.57 -34.33 39.53
C ALA A 556 43.08 -35.53 38.69
N GLN A 557 42.01 -36.20 39.13
CA GLN A 557 41.43 -37.36 38.41
C GLN A 557 40.94 -36.99 37.00
N LYS A 558 40.24 -35.86 36.85
CA LYS A 558 39.72 -35.38 35.56
C LYS A 558 40.82 -34.91 34.60
N ALA A 559 41.93 -34.38 35.11
CA ALA A 559 43.07 -33.99 34.29
C ALA A 559 43.77 -35.20 33.66
N THR A 560 43.86 -36.32 34.38
CA THR A 560 44.44 -37.56 33.84
C THR A 560 43.59 -38.20 32.74
N GLU A 561 42.25 -38.18 32.87
CA GLU A 561 41.35 -38.78 31.86
C GLU A 561 41.36 -38.01 30.54
N SER A 562 41.53 -36.69 30.58
CA SER A 562 41.58 -35.84 29.38
C SER A 562 42.92 -35.88 28.63
N MET A 563 43.98 -36.41 29.23
CA MET A 563 45.29 -36.57 28.54
C MET A 563 45.47 -37.95 27.90
N THR A 564 44.55 -38.89 28.16
CA THR A 564 44.53 -40.24 27.56
C THR A 564 43.50 -40.43 26.44
N ALA A 565 42.69 -39.42 26.15
CA ALA A 565 41.79 -39.34 24.99
C ALA A 565 42.34 -38.33 23.98
#